data_AF-A0A2W4K977-F1
#
_entry.id   AF-A0A2W4K977-F1
#
_cell.length_a   1.000
_cell.length_b   1.000
_cell.length_c   1.000
_cell.angle_alpha   90.00
_cell.angle_beta   90.00
_cell.angle_gamma   90.00
#
_symmetry.space_group_name_H-M   'P 1'
#
loop_
_entity.id
_entity.type
_entity.pdbx_description
1 polymer ?
#
loop_
_entity_poly.entity_id
_entity_poly.type
_entity_poly.pdbx_seq_one_letter_code
_entity_poly.pdbx_strand_id
1 'polypeptide(L)'
;MVLARGIDLADLVAPLPPGLMEVTVRALLRDGLTAGVIAFLAIPVLLTLVQLAWVVGRMFPRGHGLVTALAFLGGGWLLLRAGTLASGVLGWLPHWNLFLIPDITVHREGTASVVMTAVALHPAPFLGIGLVALAFFLMAAWLLEHQLEV
;
A
#
# COMPACT_ATOMS: atom_id res chain seq x y z
N MET A 1 28.57 -6.84 -16.59
CA MET A 1 27.28 -6.24 -16.97
C MET A 1 26.26 -7.38 -17.04
N VAL A 2 25.62 -7.68 -15.91
CA VAL A 2 24.67 -8.81 -15.81
C VAL A 2 23.31 -8.28 -16.21
N LEU A 3 22.91 -8.58 -17.45
CA LEU A 3 21.57 -8.31 -17.96
C LEU A 3 20.58 -9.08 -17.08
N ALA A 4 19.64 -8.35 -16.47
CA ALA A 4 18.47 -8.92 -15.84
C ALA A 4 17.77 -9.81 -16.88
N ARG A 5 17.93 -11.13 -16.76
CA ARG A 5 17.03 -12.08 -17.43
C ARG A 5 15.65 -11.77 -16.90
N GLY A 6 14.82 -11.17 -17.75
CA GLY A 6 13.39 -11.12 -17.52
C GLY A 6 12.97 -12.55 -17.23
N ILE A 7 12.50 -12.78 -16.02
CA ILE A 7 11.90 -14.06 -15.66
C ILE A 7 10.67 -14.15 -16.54
N ASP A 8 10.75 -14.97 -17.57
CA ASP A 8 9.62 -15.22 -18.45
C ASP A 8 8.59 -15.98 -17.62
N LEU A 9 7.42 -15.37 -17.41
CA LEU A 9 6.35 -15.96 -16.59
C LEU A 9 5.96 -17.35 -17.12
N ALA A 10 6.14 -17.59 -18.43
CA ALA A 10 5.95 -18.87 -19.07
C ALA A 10 6.88 -19.98 -18.50
N ASP A 11 8.14 -19.66 -18.22
CA ASP A 11 9.13 -20.63 -17.73
C ASP A 11 8.91 -20.99 -16.25
N LEU A 12 8.32 -20.08 -15.47
CA LEU A 12 7.95 -20.37 -14.07
C LEU A 12 6.68 -21.22 -13.94
N VAL A 13 5.83 -21.19 -14.97
CA VAL A 13 4.47 -21.74 -14.95
C VAL A 13 4.37 -23.09 -15.67
N ALA A 14 5.35 -23.41 -16.53
CA ALA A 14 5.43 -24.66 -17.30
C ALA A 14 5.31 -26.00 -16.52
N PRO A 15 5.71 -26.13 -15.24
CA PRO A 15 5.60 -27.42 -14.53
C PRO A 15 4.31 -27.60 -13.71
N LEU A 16 3.38 -26.64 -13.71
CA LEU A 16 2.19 -26.72 -12.84
C LEU A 16 1.00 -27.43 -13.52
N PRO A 17 0.34 -28.39 -12.83
CA PRO A 17 -0.94 -28.93 -13.27
C PRO A 17 -1.94 -27.80 -13.61
N PRO A 18 -2.78 -27.94 -14.65
CA PRO A 18 -3.62 -26.84 -15.15
C PRO A 18 -4.51 -26.19 -14.08
N GLY A 19 -5.00 -26.96 -13.09
CA GLY A 19 -5.77 -26.41 -11.97
C GLY A 19 -4.95 -25.62 -10.93
N LEU A 20 -3.64 -25.89 -10.80
CA LEU A 20 -2.75 -25.11 -9.93
C LEU A 20 -2.25 -23.83 -10.62
N MET A 21 -2.15 -23.85 -11.96
CA MET A 21 -1.79 -22.69 -12.77
C MET A 21 -2.85 -21.57 -12.64
N GLU A 22 -4.13 -21.90 -12.72
CA GLU A 22 -5.24 -20.93 -12.60
C GLU A 22 -5.31 -20.28 -11.20
N VAL A 23 -5.09 -21.06 -10.14
CA VAL A 23 -5.07 -20.56 -8.76
C VAL A 23 -3.87 -19.64 -8.53
N THR A 24 -2.70 -20.01 -9.07
CA THR A 24 -1.46 -19.24 -8.90
C THR A 24 -1.51 -17.91 -9.66
N VAL A 25 -2.00 -17.90 -10.90
CA VAL A 25 -2.13 -16.66 -11.70
C VAL A 25 -3.17 -15.72 -11.08
N ARG A 26 -4.28 -16.25 -10.56
CA ARG A 26 -5.31 -15.45 -9.86
C ARG A 26 -4.76 -14.80 -8.60
N ALA A 27 -4.07 -15.57 -7.76
CA ALA A 27 -3.44 -15.04 -6.55
C ALA A 27 -2.39 -13.97 -6.91
N LEU A 28 -1.55 -14.23 -7.91
CA LEU A 28 -0.53 -13.30 -8.35
C LEU A 28 -1.11 -11.98 -8.88
N LEU A 29 -2.17 -12.02 -9.69
CA LEU A 29 -2.84 -10.82 -10.18
C LEU A 29 -3.51 -10.03 -9.06
N ARG A 30 -4.23 -10.71 -8.16
CA ARG A 30 -4.90 -10.08 -7.02
C ARG A 30 -3.89 -9.43 -6.06
N ASP A 31 -2.85 -10.16 -5.71
CA ASP A 31 -1.82 -9.70 -4.79
C ASP A 31 -0.96 -8.61 -5.43
N GLY A 32 -0.63 -8.75 -6.71
CA GLY A 32 0.09 -7.73 -7.49
C GLY A 32 -0.68 -6.42 -7.61
N LEU A 33 -1.98 -6.46 -7.92
CA LEU A 33 -2.84 -5.27 -7.97
C LEU A 33 -2.97 -4.62 -6.59
N THR A 34 -3.18 -5.42 -5.55
CA THR A 34 -3.27 -4.92 -4.17
C THR A 34 -1.96 -4.27 -3.74
N ALA A 35 -0.82 -4.90 -4.03
CA ALA A 35 0.50 -4.34 -3.79
C ALA A 35 0.73 -3.05 -4.58
N GLY A 36 0.26 -2.97 -5.82
CA GLY A 36 0.33 -1.76 -6.65
C GLY A 36 -0.43 -0.58 -6.05
N VAL A 37 -1.67 -0.79 -5.58
CA VAL A 37 -2.46 0.25 -4.89
C VAL A 37 -1.80 0.68 -3.58
N ILE A 38 -1.28 -0.28 -2.80
CA ILE A 38 -0.54 0.02 -1.57
C ILE A 38 0.71 0.84 -1.89
N ALA A 39 1.48 0.47 -2.91
CA ALA A 39 2.69 1.17 -3.31
C ALA A 39 2.40 2.61 -3.78
N PHE A 40 1.32 2.80 -4.53
CA PHE A 40 0.89 4.13 -4.96
C PHE A 40 0.57 5.05 -3.77
N LEU A 41 -0.11 4.54 -2.74
CA LEU A 41 -0.40 5.29 -1.51
C LEU A 41 0.81 5.41 -0.58
N ALA A 42 1.73 4.46 -0.62
CA ALA A 42 2.91 4.46 0.26
C ALA A 42 3.85 5.62 -0.04
N ILE A 43 4.00 6.02 -1.31
CA ILE A 43 4.90 7.11 -1.71
C ILE A 43 4.54 8.46 -1.04
N PRO A 44 3.32 9.00 -1.18
CA PRO A 44 2.96 10.28 -0.56
C PRO A 44 3.00 10.21 0.98
N VAL A 45 2.61 9.07 1.56
CA VAL A 45 2.69 8.86 3.01
C VAL A 45 4.14 8.87 3.50
N LEU A 46 5.04 8.21 2.77
CA LEU A 46 6.47 8.19 3.08
C LEU A 46 7.08 9.59 2.99
N LEU A 47 6.77 10.34 1.93
CA LEU A 47 7.23 11.73 1.78
C LEU A 47 6.78 12.60 2.95
N THR A 48 5.53 12.43 3.37
CA THR A 48 4.96 13.17 4.51
C THR A 48 5.66 12.82 5.82
N LEU A 49 5.95 11.54 6.05
CA LEU A 49 6.70 11.09 7.22
C LEU A 49 8.13 11.64 7.23
N VAL A 50 8.83 11.58 6.09
CA VAL A 50 10.19 12.10 5.95
C VAL A 50 10.20 13.61 6.22
N GLN A 51 9.25 14.35 5.64
CA GLN A 51 9.10 15.79 5.86
C GLN A 51 8.86 16.08 7.34
N LEU A 52 7.89 15.43 7.98
CA LEU A 52 7.62 15.62 9.41
C LEU A 52 8.85 15.29 10.26
N ALA A 53 9.47 14.14 10.03
CA ALA A 53 10.62 13.68 10.81
C ALA A 53 11.79 14.68 10.71
N TRP A 54 12.03 15.21 9.52
CA TRP A 54 13.07 16.21 9.29
C TRP A 54 12.77 17.53 10.00
N VAL A 55 11.54 18.04 9.90
CA VAL A 55 11.10 19.27 10.59
C VAL A 55 11.26 19.13 12.09
N VAL A 56 10.78 18.02 12.65
CA VAL A 56 10.89 17.73 14.08
C VAL A 56 12.36 17.61 14.50
N GLY A 57 13.18 16.89 13.74
CA GLY A 57 14.61 16.73 14.02
C GLY A 57 15.37 18.05 14.04
N ARG A 58 15.04 18.98 13.14
CA ARG A 58 15.66 20.31 13.07
C ARG A 58 15.38 21.17 14.30
N MET A 59 14.29 20.91 15.03
CA MET A 59 13.99 21.61 16.29
C MET A 59 14.99 21.31 17.42
N PHE A 60 15.76 20.22 17.30
CA PHE A 60 16.67 19.75 18.35
C PHE A 60 18.13 19.77 17.86
N PRO A 61 18.94 20.78 18.24
CA PRO A 61 20.30 20.94 17.74
C PRO A 61 21.24 19.81 18.21
N ARG A 62 20.98 19.22 19.38
CA ARG A 62 21.71 18.05 19.90
C ARG A 62 20.87 16.80 19.67
N GLY A 63 21.46 15.79 19.03
CA GLY A 63 20.78 14.51 18.78
C GLY A 63 19.75 14.54 17.64
N HIS A 64 19.83 15.51 16.72
CA HIS A 64 18.88 15.67 15.61
C HIS A 64 18.59 14.35 14.86
N GLY A 65 19.62 13.53 14.59
CA GLY A 65 19.46 12.27 13.87
C GLY A 65 18.63 11.24 14.65
N LEU A 66 18.82 11.16 15.98
CA LEU A 66 18.03 10.25 16.83
C LEU A 66 16.58 10.70 16.90
N VAL A 67 16.33 12.01 17.09
CA VAL A 67 14.96 12.55 17.13
C VAL A 67 14.26 12.37 15.79
N THR A 68 14.95 12.60 14.68
CA THR A 68 14.43 12.36 13.32
C THR A 68 14.03 10.89 13.15
N ALA A 69 14.91 9.95 13.51
CA ALA A 69 14.63 8.53 13.42
C ALA A 69 13.44 8.12 14.30
N LEU A 70 13.35 8.63 15.53
CA LEU A 70 12.23 8.36 16.43
C LEU A 70 10.91 8.95 15.92
N ALA A 71 10.92 10.17 15.37
CA ALA A 71 9.74 10.79 14.77
C ALA A 71 9.25 10.00 13.56
N PHE A 72 10.17 9.53 12.71
CA PHE A 72 9.83 8.68 11.56
C PHE A 72 9.22 7.34 12.00
N LEU A 73 9.88 6.63 12.93
CA LEU A 73 9.40 5.33 13.43
C LEU A 73 8.06 5.46 14.18
N GLY A 74 7.94 6.48 15.04
CA GLY A 74 6.71 6.78 15.78
C GLY A 74 5.56 7.15 14.85
N GLY A 75 5.82 7.99 13.84
CA GLY A 75 4.84 8.33 12.81
C GLY A 75 4.39 7.12 11.99
N GLY A 76 5.33 6.27 11.57
CA GLY A 76 5.03 5.02 10.87
C GLY A 76 4.17 4.07 11.72
N TRP A 77 4.49 3.92 13.00
CA TRP A 77 3.69 3.12 13.94
C TRP A 77 2.26 3.68 14.10
N LEU A 78 2.13 5.00 14.23
CA LEU A 78 0.81 5.65 14.33
C LEU A 78 -0.03 5.44 13.07
N LEU A 79 0.57 5.51 11.88
CA LEU A 79 -0.14 5.25 10.61
C LEU A 79 -0.67 3.83 10.53
N LEU A 80 0.12 2.83 10.94
CA LEU A 80 -0.33 1.44 10.99
C LEU A 80 -1.50 1.28 11.95
N ARG A 81 -1.43 1.90 13.14
CA ARG A 81 -2.53 1.86 14.11
C ARG A 81 -3.78 2.56 13.59
N ALA A 82 -3.62 3.70 12.93
CA ALA A 82 -4.72 4.44 12.33
C ALA A 82 -5.45 3.61 11.26
N GLY A 83 -4.71 2.90 10.41
CA GLY A 83 -5.30 1.97 9.44
C GLY A 83 -6.11 0.86 10.12
N THR A 84 -5.58 0.26 11.19
CA THR A 84 -6.31 -0.79 11.93
C THR A 84 -7.56 -0.26 12.64
N LEU A 85 -7.49 0.92 13.25
CA LEU A 85 -8.62 1.56 13.93
C LEU A 85 -9.70 1.99 12.93
N ALA A 86 -9.28 2.56 11.79
CA ALA A 86 -10.20 2.98 10.74
C ALA A 86 -10.97 1.79 10.17
N SER A 87 -10.35 0.61 10.02
CA SER A 87 -11.07 -0.61 9.64
C SER A 87 -12.21 -0.98 10.61
N GLY A 88 -12.01 -0.74 11.91
CA GLY A 88 -13.07 -0.95 12.92
C GLY A 88 -14.17 0.11 12.85
N VAL A 89 -13.79 1.39 12.78
CA VAL A 89 -14.73 2.53 12.83
C VAL A 89 -15.50 2.71 11.51
N LEU A 90 -14.84 2.47 10.38
CA LEU A 90 -15.36 2.67 9.04
C LEU A 90 -15.71 1.34 8.35
N GLY A 91 -15.83 0.24 9.10
CA GLY A 91 -16.18 -1.08 8.57
C GLY A 91 -17.57 -1.15 7.93
N TRP A 92 -18.40 -0.12 8.12
CA TRP A 92 -19.70 0.03 7.47
C TRP A 92 -19.59 0.55 6.03
N LEU A 93 -18.43 1.05 5.59
CA LEU A 93 -18.24 1.54 4.22
C LEU A 93 -18.37 0.41 3.20
N PRO A 94 -19.00 0.67 2.03
CA PRO A 94 -19.06 -0.30 0.97
C PRO A 94 -17.67 -0.59 0.40
N HIS A 95 -17.45 -1.83 -0.04
CA HIS A 95 -16.23 -2.20 -0.73
C HIS A 95 -16.14 -1.49 -2.09
N TRP A 96 -14.94 -1.09 -2.48
CA TRP A 96 -14.67 -0.56 -3.81
C TRP A 96 -14.30 -1.70 -4.74
N ASN A 97 -15.10 -1.86 -5.81
CA ASN A 97 -14.80 -2.79 -6.90
C ASN A 97 -13.87 -2.08 -7.87
N LEU A 98 -12.56 -2.13 -7.61
CA LEU A 98 -11.58 -1.34 -8.36
C LEU A 98 -11.21 -1.99 -9.70
N PHE A 99 -11.23 -3.33 -9.78
CA PHE A 99 -10.80 -4.05 -10.97
C PHE A 99 -11.66 -5.29 -11.20
N LEU A 100 -11.98 -5.57 -12.48
CA LEU A 100 -12.56 -6.82 -12.93
C LEU A 100 -11.40 -7.72 -13.37
N ILE A 101 -11.21 -8.84 -12.69
CA ILE A 101 -10.26 -9.86 -13.10
C ILE A 101 -11.04 -10.96 -13.82
N PRO A 102 -10.62 -11.39 -15.03
CA PRO A 102 -11.21 -12.53 -15.69
C PRO A 102 -10.92 -13.80 -14.89
N ASP A 103 -11.97 -14.45 -14.41
CA ASP A 103 -11.96 -15.77 -13.81
C ASP A 103 -12.21 -16.79 -14.91
N ILE A 104 -11.14 -17.43 -15.36
CA ILE A 104 -11.21 -18.52 -16.35
C ILE A 104 -11.35 -19.82 -15.56
N THR A 105 -12.49 -20.49 -15.71
CA THR A 105 -12.68 -21.86 -15.21
C THR A 105 -12.76 -22.82 -16.38
N VAL A 106 -11.79 -23.71 -16.50
CA VAL A 106 -11.79 -24.76 -17.52
C VAL A 106 -12.62 -25.95 -17.01
N HIS A 107 -13.71 -26.26 -17.70
CA HIS A 107 -14.52 -27.44 -17.38
C HIS A 107 -13.92 -28.70 -18.00
N ARG A 108 -14.18 -29.86 -17.38
CA ARG A 108 -13.66 -31.17 -17.82
C ARG A 108 -14.04 -31.56 -19.26
N GLU A 109 -15.02 -30.88 -19.85
CA GLU A 109 -15.50 -31.10 -21.21
C GLU A 109 -14.76 -30.26 -22.27
N GLY A 110 -13.72 -29.50 -21.88
CA GLY A 110 -12.95 -28.65 -22.80
C GLY A 110 -13.58 -27.29 -23.10
N THR A 111 -14.73 -26.99 -22.48
CA THR A 111 -15.34 -25.66 -22.49
C THR A 111 -14.76 -24.81 -21.36
N ALA A 112 -14.24 -23.63 -21.68
CA ALA A 112 -13.82 -22.64 -20.69
C ALA A 112 -14.94 -21.61 -20.47
N SER A 113 -15.32 -21.37 -19.22
CA SER A 113 -16.18 -20.25 -18.87
C SER A 113 -15.33 -19.11 -18.29
N VAL A 114 -15.52 -17.90 -18.81
CA VAL A 114 -14.83 -16.69 -18.33
C VAL A 114 -15.84 -15.86 -17.57
N VAL A 115 -15.75 -15.86 -16.25
CA VAL A 115 -16.58 -15.05 -15.35
C VAL A 115 -15.77 -13.84 -14.91
N MET A 116 -16.30 -12.62 -15.01
CA MET A 116 -15.58 -11.46 -14.50
C MET A 116 -15.78 -11.35 -12.99
N THR A 117 -14.72 -11.50 -12.21
CA THR A 117 -14.75 -11.36 -10.75
C THR A 117 -14.19 -9.99 -10.34
N ALA A 118 -14.95 -9.22 -9.57
CA ALA A 118 -14.47 -7.94 -9.06
C ALA A 118 -13.54 -8.13 -7.86
N VAL A 119 -12.38 -7.45 -7.86
CA VAL A 119 -11.55 -7.29 -6.67
C VAL A 119 -12.14 -6.19 -5.82
N ALA A 120 -12.78 -6.61 -4.74
CA ALA A 120 -13.31 -5.75 -3.69
C ALA A 120 -12.17 -5.36 -2.72
N LEU A 121 -11.88 -4.07 -2.64
CA LEU A 121 -10.96 -3.49 -1.65
C LEU A 121 -11.76 -2.67 -0.64
N HIS A 122 -11.54 -2.94 0.64
CA HIS A 122 -12.20 -2.17 1.69
C HIS A 122 -11.48 -0.82 1.86
N PRO A 123 -12.16 0.33 1.71
CA PRO A 123 -11.49 1.63 1.69
C PRO A 123 -11.02 2.12 3.07
N ALA A 124 -11.68 1.66 4.14
CA ALA A 124 -11.42 2.09 5.53
C ALA A 124 -9.95 2.21 5.94
N PRO A 125 -9.09 1.18 5.79
CA PRO A 125 -7.68 1.28 6.20
C PRO A 125 -6.93 2.39 5.46
N PHE A 126 -7.21 2.57 4.16
CA PHE A 126 -6.55 3.59 3.33
C PHE A 126 -6.97 5.00 3.72
N LEU A 127 -8.26 5.20 4.02
CA LEU A 127 -8.77 6.48 4.52
C LEU A 127 -8.17 6.84 5.88
N GLY A 128 -8.05 5.87 6.79
CA GLY A 128 -7.41 6.08 8.09
C GLY A 128 -5.95 6.53 7.98
N ILE A 129 -5.18 5.83 7.15
CA ILE A 129 -3.79 6.17 6.85
C ILE A 129 -3.72 7.56 6.19
N GLY A 130 -4.59 7.84 5.22
CA GLY A 130 -4.64 9.13 4.52
C GLY A 130 -4.94 10.31 5.44
N LEU A 131 -5.87 10.16 6.39
CA LEU A 131 -6.21 11.22 7.36
C LEU A 131 -5.04 11.52 8.30
N VAL A 132 -4.35 10.50 8.80
CA VAL A 132 -3.19 10.71 9.68
C VAL A 132 -2.00 11.27 8.92
N ALA A 133 -1.77 10.82 7.68
CA ALA A 133 -0.77 11.42 6.82
C ALA A 133 -1.08 12.91 6.56
N LEU A 134 -2.33 13.25 6.24
CA LEU A 134 -2.74 14.65 6.09
C LEU A 134 -2.50 15.47 7.36
N ALA A 135 -2.85 14.93 8.54
CA ALA A 135 -2.59 15.59 9.82
C ALA A 135 -1.08 15.83 10.05
N PHE A 136 -0.24 14.84 9.75
CA PHE A 136 1.22 15.00 9.82
C PHE A 136 1.75 16.04 8.85
N PHE A 137 1.22 16.09 7.62
CA PHE A 137 1.60 17.11 6.64
C PHE A 137 1.26 18.51 7.15
N LEU A 138 0.02 18.72 7.61
CA LEU A 138 -0.42 20.00 8.15
C LEU A 138 0.38 20.42 9.38
N MET A 139 0.67 19.47 10.28
CA MET A 139 1.51 19.71 11.45
C MET A 139 2.93 20.11 11.06
N ALA A 140 3.55 19.41 10.09
CA ALA A 140 4.87 19.75 9.59
C ALA A 140 4.90 21.13 8.93
N ALA A 141 3.88 21.48 8.15
CA ALA A 141 3.75 22.80 7.53
C ALA A 141 3.62 23.91 8.59
N TRP A 142 2.72 23.73 9.56
CA TRP A 142 2.53 24.67 10.67
C TRP A 142 3.81 24.88 11.49
N LEU A 143 4.52 23.79 11.80
CA LEU A 143 5.80 23.83 12.50
C LEU A 143 6.88 24.59 11.71
N LEU A 144 6.90 24.42 10.39
CA LEU A 144 7.84 25.14 9.52
C LEU A 144 7.56 26.65 9.51
N GLU A 145 6.29 27.04 9.39
CA GLU A 145 5.88 28.45 9.45
C GLU A 145 6.32 29.09 10.76
N HIS A 146 6.05 28.44 11.90
CA HIS A 146 6.40 28.97 13.22
C HIS A 146 7.91 29.06 13.48
N GLN A 147 8.72 28.21 12.82
CA GLN A 147 10.18 28.31 12.91
C GLN A 147 10.78 29.44 12.08
N LEU A 148 10.07 29.97 11.09
CA LEU A 148 10.53 31.10 10.28
C LEU A 148 10.28 32.46 10.97
N GLU A 149 9.38 32.50 11.95
CA GLU A 149 9.05 33.72 12.70
C GLU A 149 10.02 34.03 13.85
N VAL A 150 10.89 33.09 14.22
CA VAL A 150 11.85 33.18 15.32
C VAL A 150 13.27 33.38 14.80
#